data_AF-A0A6M5IVW8-F1
#
_entry.id   AF-A0A6M5IVW8-F1
#
_cell.length_a   1.000
_cell.length_b   1.000
_cell.length_c   1.000
_cell.angle_alpha   90.00
_cell.angle_beta   90.00
_cell.angle_gamma   90.00
#
_symmetry.space_group_name_H-M   'P 1'
#
loop_
_entity.id
_entity.type
_entity.pdbx_description
1 polymer ?
#
loop_
_entity_poly.entity_id
_entity_poly.type
_entity_poly.pdbx_seq_one_letter_code
_entity_poly.pdbx_strand_id
1 'polypeptide(L)' 'MTSPSPDPRVLHASIAAIDETHPLKVPLHYNQGHISPRLDRLEAKTAYLVDYIAYLEQRLTALESRPTAAPGAP' A
#
# COMPACT_ATOMS: atom_id res chain seq x y z
N MET A 1 -9.32 14.65 -9.10
CA MET A 1 -9.13 13.51 -8.18
C MET A 1 -7.88 13.80 -7.36
N THR A 2 -8.05 14.10 -6.08
CA THR A 2 -6.97 14.49 -5.17
C THR A 2 -6.13 13.26 -4.85
N SER A 3 -4.89 13.20 -5.34
CA SER A 3 -3.97 12.11 -5.01
C SER A 3 -3.77 12.04 -3.49
N PRO A 4 -4.09 10.93 -2.82
CA PRO A 4 -3.96 10.82 -1.38
C PRO A 4 -2.48 10.90 -1.02
N SER A 5 -2.12 11.84 -0.14
CA SER A 5 -0.76 11.92 0.42
C SER A 5 -0.29 10.54 0.88
N PRO A 6 0.99 10.16 0.68
CA PRO A 6 1.57 8.96 1.23
C PRO A 6 1.80 9.17 2.72
N ASP A 7 0.70 9.26 3.44
CA ASP A 7 0.68 9.22 4.88
C ASP A 7 0.80 7.74 5.27
N PRO A 8 1.84 7.33 6.02
CA PRO A 8 1.94 5.95 6.51
C PRO A 8 0.68 5.50 7.26
N ARG A 9 -0.09 6.44 7.86
CA ARG A 9 -1.38 6.13 8.50
C ARG A 9 -2.43 5.64 7.50
N VAL A 10 -2.44 6.17 6.28
CA VAL A 10 -3.35 5.74 5.21
C VAL A 10 -2.97 4.32 4.75
N LEU A 11 -1.67 4.04 4.57
CA LEU A 11 -1.20 2.69 4.28
C LEU A 11 -1.64 1.68 5.35
N HIS A 12 -1.43 2.00 6.63
CA HIS A 12 -1.85 1.14 7.73
C HIS A 12 -3.37 0.92 7.76
N ALA A 13 -4.16 1.97 7.52
CA ALA A 13 -5.61 1.88 7.45
C ALA A 13 -6.08 0.98 6.29
N SER A 14 -5.47 1.10 5.11
CA SER A 14 -5.79 0.24 3.97
C SER A 14 -5.43 -1.23 4.20
N ILE A 15 -4.28 -1.51 4.83
CA ILE A 15 -3.92 -2.88 5.22
C ILE A 15 -4.93 -3.46 6.22
N ALA A 16 -5.36 -2.66 7.20
CA ALA A 16 -6.38 -3.08 8.17
C ALA A 16 -7.73 -3.38 7.49
N ALA A 17 -8.17 -2.54 6.54
CA ALA A 17 -9.37 -2.79 5.75
C ALA A 17 -9.27 -4.08 4.91
N ILE A 18 -8.08 -4.38 4.36
CA ILE A 18 -7.84 -5.65 3.66
C ILE A 18 -7.94 -6.84 4.64
N ASP A 19 -7.41 -6.70 5.85
CA ASP A 19 -7.52 -7.72 6.89
C ASP A 19 -8.97 -7.99 7.32
N GLU A 20 -9.82 -6.96 7.37
CA GLU A 20 -11.24 -7.09 7.69
C GLU A 20 -12.04 -7.77 6.57
N THR A 21 -11.73 -7.44 5.31
CA THR A 21 -12.41 -8.00 4.13
C THR A 21 -11.99 -9.44 3.81
N HIS A 22 -10.80 -9.86 4.25
CA HIS A 22 -10.27 -11.22 4.02
C HIS A 22 -10.04 -11.95 5.35
N PRO A 23 -11.04 -12.21 6.20
CA PRO A 23 -10.87 -12.72 7.57
C PRO A 23 -10.11 -14.06 7.63
N LEU A 24 -9.17 -14.19 8.58
CA LEU A 24 -8.52 -15.47 8.85
C LEU A 24 -9.50 -16.40 9.54
N LYS A 25 -9.49 -17.68 9.14
CA LYS A 25 -10.21 -18.72 9.87
C LYS A 25 -9.37 -19.21 11.05
N VAL A 26 -9.94 -19.10 12.24
CA VAL A 26 -9.38 -19.65 13.49
C VAL A 26 -10.02 -21.02 13.79
N PRO A 27 -9.29 -21.95 14.42
CA PRO A 27 -7.92 -21.83 14.93
C PRO A 27 -6.87 -21.89 13.82
N LEU A 28 -5.66 -21.33 14.04
CA LEU A 28 -4.56 -21.31 13.05
C LEU A 28 -3.87 -22.67 12.90
N HIS A 29 -4.65 -23.74 12.71
CA HIS A 29 -4.13 -25.07 12.46
C HIS A 29 -3.70 -25.22 11.00
N TYR A 30 -2.69 -26.06 10.74
CA TYR A 30 -2.28 -26.47 9.39
C TYR A 30 -3.34 -27.40 8.76
N ASN A 31 -4.51 -26.86 8.46
CA ASN A 31 -5.51 -27.50 7.63
C ASN A 31 -5.65 -26.69 6.33
N GLN A 32 -5.71 -27.37 5.19
CA GLN A 32 -5.85 -26.78 3.86
C GLN A 32 -7.02 -25.79 3.77
N GLY A 33 -8.12 -26.02 4.51
CA GLY A 33 -9.26 -25.08 4.59
C GLY A 33 -8.95 -23.72 5.24
N HIS A 34 -7.80 -23.58 5.90
CA HIS A 34 -7.31 -22.35 6.54
C HIS A 34 -6.17 -21.72 5.74
N ILE A 35 -5.58 -22.44 4.78
CA ILE A 35 -4.51 -21.94 3.91
C ILE A 35 -5.09 -21.02 2.84
N SER A 36 -6.18 -21.40 2.17
CA SER A 36 -6.76 -20.57 1.09
C SER A 36 -7.13 -19.15 1.56
N PRO A 37 -7.85 -18.95 2.68
CA PRO A 37 -8.14 -17.59 3.16
C PRO A 37 -6.89 -16.76 3.52
N ARG A 38 -5.79 -17.42 3.90
CA ARG A 38 -4.50 -16.75 4.15
C ARG A 38 -3.83 -16.32 2.86
N LEU A 39 -3.89 -17.16 1.83
CA LEU A 39 -3.36 -16.85 0.51
C LEU A 39 -4.15 -15.70 -0.11
N ASP A 40 -5.49 -15.74 -0.07
CA ASP A 40 -6.34 -14.68 -0.60
C ASP A 40 -6.04 -13.33 0.07
N ARG A 41 -5.87 -13.33 1.40
CA ARG A 41 -5.49 -12.14 2.15
C ARG A 41 -4.11 -11.62 1.75
N LEU A 42 -3.13 -12.50 1.60
CA LEU A 42 -1.78 -12.11 1.21
C LEU A 42 -1.77 -11.55 -0.21
N GLU A 43 -2.48 -12.19 -1.14
CA GLU A 43 -2.64 -11.74 -2.52
C GLU A 43 -3.25 -10.33 -2.58
N ALA A 44 -4.33 -10.08 -1.83
CA ALA A 44 -4.95 -8.77 -1.74
C ALA A 44 -4.00 -7.70 -1.18
N LYS A 45 -3.22 -8.02 -0.14
CA LYS A 45 -2.20 -7.11 0.40
C LYS A 45 -1.10 -6.83 -0.61
N THR A 46 -0.61 -7.85 -1.30
CA THR A 46 0.45 -7.70 -2.32
C THR A 46 -0.03 -6.85 -3.49
N ALA A 47 -1.25 -7.06 -3.99
CA ALA A 47 -1.84 -6.24 -5.04
C ALA A 47 -1.89 -4.76 -4.65
N TYR A 48 -2.42 -4.47 -3.45
CA TYR A 48 -2.46 -3.09 -2.95
C TYR A 48 -1.07 -2.46 -2.81
N LEU A 49 -0.08 -3.21 -2.34
CA LEU A 49 1.29 -2.71 -2.17
C LEU A 49 1.96 -2.40 -3.50
N VAL A 50 1.71 -3.20 -4.56
CA VAL A 50 2.21 -2.92 -5.91
C VAL A 50 1.68 -1.58 -6.42
N ASP A 51 0.36 -1.36 -6.29
CA ASP A 51 -0.26 -0.10 -6.70
C ASP A 51 0.27 1.09 -5.88
N TYR A 52 0.47 0.89 -4.58
CA TYR A 52 1.01 1.93 -3.70
C TYR A 52 2.47 2.28 -4.02
N ILE A 53 3.31 1.30 -4.38
CA ILE A 53 4.69 1.55 -4.84
C ILE A 53 4.67 2.36 -6.13
N ALA A 54 3.86 1.97 -7.12
CA ALA A 54 3.74 2.72 -8.37
C ALA A 54 3.29 4.17 -8.13
N TYR A 55 2.37 4.40 -7.19
CA TYR A 55 1.96 5.74 -6.77
C TYR A 55 3.14 6.55 -6.16
N LEU A 56 3.93 5.93 -5.29
CA LEU A 56 5.10 6.57 -4.67
C LEU A 56 6.16 6.94 -5.71
N GLU A 57 6.44 6.04 -6.66
CA GLU A 57 7.38 6.28 -7.75
C GLU A 57 6.96 7.49 -8.59
N GLN A 58 5.70 7.58 -8.99
CA GLN A 58 5.17 8.74 -9.72
C GLN A 58 5.36 10.05 -8.95
N ARG A 59 5.12 10.01 -7.63
CA ARG A 59 5.27 11.19 -6.78
C ARG A 59 6.73 11.59 -6.58
N LEU A 60 7.63 10.62 -6.47
CA LEU A 60 9.08 10.86 -6.45
C LEU A 60 9.54 11.52 -7.74
N THR A 61 9.17 10.98 -8.90
CA THR A 61 9.49 11.59 -10.20
C THR A 61 8.95 13.02 -10.32
N ALA A 62 7.73 13.27 -9.85
CA ALA A 62 7.16 14.61 -9.84
C ALA A 62 7.95 15.57 -8.93
N LEU A 63 8.38 15.12 -7.75
CA LEU A 63 9.20 15.91 -6.83
C LEU A 63 10.60 16.18 -7.39
N GLU A 64 11.23 15.19 -8.02
CA GLU A 64 12.55 15.32 -8.65
C GLU A 64 12.53 16.23 -9.88
N SER A 65 11.43 16.24 -10.63
CA SER A 65 11.24 17.12 -11.79
C SER A 65 10.95 18.58 -11.41
N ARG A 66 10.69 18.87 -10.13
CA ARG A 66 10.43 20.23 -9.67
C ARG A 66 11.74 21.01 -9.73
N PRO A 67 11.83 22.09 -10.54
CA PRO A 67 13.03 22.91 -10.57
C PRO A 67 13.30 23.42 -9.15
N THR A 68 14.48 23.11 -8.62
CA THR A 68 15.00 23.72 -7.41
C THR A 68 15.12 25.21 -7.71
N ALA A 69 14.13 26.00 -7.34
CA ALA A 69 14.22 27.45 -7.40
C ALA A 69 15.33 27.84 -6.42
N ALA A 70 16.56 27.97 -6.92
CA ALA A 70 17.66 28.54 -6.17
C ALA A 70 17.28 30.00 -5.86
N PRO A 71 17.14 30.38 -4.58
CA PRO A 71 16.97 31.78 -4.24
C PRO A 71 18.34 32.46 -4.38
N GLY A 72 18.55 33.14 -5.51
CA GLY A 72 19.73 33.97 -5.73
C GLY A 72 20.87 33.28 -6.48
N ALA A 73 20.90 33.48 -7.79
CA ALA A 73 22.15 33.66 -8.53
C ALA A 73 22.21 35.16 -8.93
N PRO A 74 23.41 35.78 -8.93
CA PRO A 74 23.64 37.22 -8.75
C PRO A 74 22.97 38.13 -9.77
#